data_AF-A0A6P6WSA9-F1
#
_entry.id   AF-A0A6P6WSA9-F1
#
_cell.length_a   1.000
_cell.length_b   1.000
_cell.length_c   1.000
_cell.angle_alpha   90.00
_cell.angle_beta   90.00
_cell.angle_gamma   90.00
#
_symmetry.space_group_name_H-M   'P 1'
#
loop_
_entity.id
_entity.type
_entity.pdbx_description
1 polymer ?
#
loop_
_entity_poly.entity_id
_entity_poly.type
_entity_poly.pdbx_seq_one_letter_code
_entity_poly.pdbx_strand_id
1 'polypeptide(L)'
;MAKRETIEAFDELLKDLMDSDLPFGGKSRRGDRTCGRSRRITLSPDIVIPYVDKEVSLNRLIESVFPDLDFYTHDPYNLINRCILAPKNSSVDELNEMMIRKFPGNLQTYISSDKTVDQRHQSDYEDFLNSQNPKGLPPHKLLLKKNCPIMLLRNLNPAEGLCNGTRLICRDLAQHTISAEIVFGHHRGKTVFIPRIPLQSPDNDKNGIPFMRTQFPVRLCFA
;
A
#
# COMPACT_ATOMS: atom_id res chain seq x y z
N MET A 1 -10.82 11.60 -19.30
CA MET A 1 -10.33 10.93 -20.52
C MET A 1 -8.81 11.06 -20.50
N ALA A 2 -8.05 9.97 -20.47
CA ALA A 2 -6.58 10.04 -20.45
C ALA A 2 -6.06 10.50 -21.82
N LYS A 3 -5.01 11.33 -21.84
CA LYS A 3 -4.36 11.77 -23.08
C LYS A 3 -3.74 10.56 -23.78
N ARG A 4 -3.82 10.52 -25.11
CA ARG A 4 -3.30 9.43 -25.94
C ARG A 4 -1.83 9.12 -25.65
N GLU A 5 -1.04 10.17 -25.47
CA GLU A 5 0.39 10.10 -25.13
C GLU A 5 0.63 9.32 -23.82
N THR A 6 -0.26 9.46 -22.83
CA THR A 6 -0.14 8.75 -21.54
C THR A 6 -0.40 7.25 -21.69
N ILE A 7 -1.31 6.87 -22.60
CA ILE A 7 -1.61 5.47 -22.89
C ILE A 7 -0.47 4.84 -23.69
N GLU A 8 0.08 5.56 -24.67
CA GLU A 8 1.22 5.10 -25.47
C GLU A 8 2.49 4.95 -24.60
N ALA A 9 2.77 5.89 -23.70
CA ALA A 9 3.90 5.77 -22.78
C ALA A 9 3.76 4.59 -21.80
N PHE A 10 2.54 4.30 -21.33
CA PHE A 10 2.27 3.15 -20.47
C PHE A 10 2.40 1.82 -21.22
N ASP A 11 1.97 1.79 -22.50
CA ASP A 11 2.14 0.63 -23.38
C ASP A 11 3.63 0.29 -23.59
N GLU A 12 4.45 1.28 -23.93
CA GLU A 12 5.90 1.10 -24.10
C GLU A 12 6.58 0.66 -22.80
N LEU A 13 6.22 1.25 -21.65
CA LEU A 13 6.74 0.82 -20.35
C LEU A 13 6.43 -0.66 -20.07
N LEU A 14 5.22 -1.13 -20.39
CA LEU A 14 4.85 -2.50 -20.17
C LEU A 14 5.53 -3.46 -21.14
N LYS A 15 5.75 -3.06 -22.40
CA LYS A 15 6.55 -3.85 -23.35
C LYS A 15 7.97 -4.05 -22.85
N ASP A 16 8.60 -2.97 -22.39
CA ASP A 16 9.95 -3.00 -21.82
C ASP A 16 10.01 -3.90 -20.57
N LEU A 17 9.02 -3.82 -19.68
CA LEU A 17 8.98 -4.64 -18.46
C LEU A 17 8.71 -6.12 -18.73
N MET A 18 7.98 -6.43 -19.80
CA MET A 18 7.55 -7.80 -20.13
C MET A 18 8.45 -8.48 -21.17
N ASP A 19 9.47 -7.78 -21.69
CA ASP A 19 10.30 -8.24 -22.82
C ASP A 19 9.43 -8.72 -24.00
N SER A 20 8.46 -7.89 -24.40
CA SER A 20 7.44 -8.24 -25.39
C SER A 20 7.13 -7.06 -26.31
N ASP A 21 7.32 -7.24 -27.62
CA ASP A 21 7.00 -6.22 -28.64
C ASP A 21 5.49 -6.08 -28.91
N LEU A 22 4.66 -6.93 -28.30
CA LEU A 22 3.23 -6.91 -28.53
C LEU A 22 2.58 -5.72 -27.80
N PRO A 23 1.74 -4.92 -28.49
CA PRO A 23 1.01 -3.84 -27.83
C PRO A 23 0.11 -4.42 -26.74
N PHE A 24 0.22 -3.85 -25.55
CA PHE A 24 -0.63 -4.12 -24.41
C PHE A 24 -2.08 -3.89 -24.84
N GLY A 25 -2.79 -5.01 -24.99
CA GLY A 25 -4.15 -4.99 -25.49
C GLY A 25 -4.37 -5.15 -26.98
N GLY A 26 -3.45 -5.80 -27.68
CA GLY A 26 -3.76 -6.41 -28.97
C GLY A 26 -4.09 -5.42 -30.09
N LYS A 27 -3.68 -4.15 -29.98
CA LYS A 27 -3.80 -3.22 -31.11
C LYS A 27 -2.73 -3.51 -32.16
N SER A 28 -3.02 -4.48 -33.03
CA SER A 28 -2.17 -4.74 -34.20
C SER A 28 -2.08 -3.49 -35.09
N ARG A 29 -0.87 -2.96 -35.26
CA ARG A 29 -0.60 -1.91 -36.24
C ARG A 29 -0.28 -2.59 -37.58
N ARG A 30 -1.20 -2.37 -38.52
CA ARG A 30 -1.14 -2.71 -39.96
C ARG A 30 -1.29 -4.20 -40.30
N GLY A 31 -2.38 -4.48 -41.02
CA GLY A 31 -2.29 -5.35 -42.18
C GLY A 31 -3.13 -6.62 -42.21
N ASP A 32 -3.85 -6.99 -41.14
CA ASP A 32 -4.73 -8.16 -41.22
C ASP A 32 -6.20 -7.84 -40.92
N ARG A 33 -7.06 -8.29 -41.84
CA ARG A 33 -8.47 -7.95 -41.96
C ARG A 33 -9.32 -8.87 -41.10
N THR A 34 -9.35 -8.58 -39.79
CA THR A 34 -10.45 -9.01 -38.90
C THR A 34 -10.73 -7.91 -37.87
N CYS A 35 -11.12 -6.72 -38.34
CA CYS A 35 -11.63 -5.66 -37.48
C CYS A 35 -13.08 -5.97 -37.06
N GLY A 36 -13.23 -6.97 -36.18
CA GLY A 36 -14.50 -7.30 -35.52
C GLY A 36 -14.72 -6.41 -34.29
N ARG A 37 -15.27 -5.21 -34.49
CA ARG A 37 -16.12 -4.40 -33.60
C ARG A 37 -15.93 -4.35 -32.06
N SER A 38 -14.82 -4.80 -31.48
CA SER A 38 -14.50 -4.61 -30.07
C SER A 38 -13.06 -4.15 -29.91
N ARG A 39 -12.86 -2.87 -29.59
CA ARG A 39 -11.57 -2.34 -29.10
C ARG A 39 -11.29 -2.88 -27.69
N ARG A 40 -11.14 -4.20 -27.56
CA ARG A 40 -10.82 -4.84 -26.28
C ARG A 40 -9.34 -5.19 -26.25
N ILE A 41 -8.71 -4.74 -25.18
CA ILE A 41 -7.36 -5.10 -24.80
C ILE A 41 -7.44 -6.52 -24.24
N THR A 42 -6.86 -7.50 -24.94
CA THR A 42 -6.72 -8.87 -24.44
C THR A 42 -5.34 -9.04 -23.84
N LEU A 43 -5.28 -9.54 -22.61
CA LEU A 43 -4.05 -9.89 -21.90
C LEU A 43 -3.75 -11.38 -22.09
N SER A 44 -2.46 -11.76 -22.09
CA SER A 44 -2.09 -13.18 -22.15
C SER A 44 -2.65 -13.92 -20.93
N PRO A 45 -3.20 -15.14 -21.08
CA PRO A 45 -3.65 -15.95 -19.95
C PRO A 45 -2.57 -16.16 -18.88
N ASP A 46 -1.29 -16.16 -19.26
CA ASP A 46 -0.15 -16.38 -18.34
C ASP A 46 0.06 -15.24 -17.35
N ILE A 47 -0.43 -14.02 -17.66
CA ILE A 47 -0.31 -12.83 -16.80
C ILE A 47 -1.66 -12.44 -16.18
N VAL A 48 -2.69 -13.28 -16.34
CA VAL A 48 -4.04 -13.02 -15.86
C VAL A 48 -4.45 -14.10 -14.86
N ILE A 49 -4.87 -13.67 -13.68
CA ILE A 49 -5.58 -14.55 -12.74
C ILE A 49 -7.06 -14.51 -13.11
N PRO A 50 -7.65 -15.64 -13.56
CA PRO A 50 -9.06 -15.66 -13.94
C PRO A 50 -9.94 -15.30 -12.75
N TYR A 51 -10.85 -14.36 -12.97
CA TYR A 51 -11.81 -13.98 -11.95
C TYR A 51 -12.87 -15.07 -11.80
N VAL A 52 -13.06 -15.55 -10.57
CA VAL A 52 -14.13 -16.49 -10.21
C VAL A 52 -15.16 -15.75 -9.35
N ASP A 53 -14.78 -15.44 -8.12
CA ASP A 53 -15.46 -14.56 -7.20
C ASP A 53 -14.41 -13.69 -6.48
N LYS A 54 -14.87 -12.69 -5.72
CA LYS A 54 -13.99 -11.73 -5.08
C LYS A 54 -12.97 -12.41 -4.14
N GLU A 55 -13.43 -13.28 -3.26
CA GLU A 55 -12.59 -13.86 -2.21
C GLU A 55 -11.56 -14.83 -2.78
N VAL A 56 -12.00 -15.75 -3.64
CA VAL A 56 -11.11 -16.72 -4.29
C VAL A 56 -10.09 -16.00 -5.17
N SER A 57 -10.50 -14.99 -5.93
CA SER A 57 -9.60 -14.27 -6.83
C SER A 57 -8.56 -13.43 -6.07
N LEU A 58 -8.94 -12.80 -4.96
CA LEU A 58 -7.99 -12.06 -4.11
C LEU A 58 -6.99 -13.00 -3.41
N ASN A 59 -7.45 -14.15 -2.93
CA ASN A 59 -6.54 -15.16 -2.35
C ASN A 59 -5.55 -15.68 -3.40
N ARG A 60 -6.02 -16.01 -4.61
CA ARG A 60 -5.13 -16.42 -5.72
C ARG A 60 -4.12 -15.34 -6.09
N LEU A 61 -4.53 -14.07 -6.08
CA LEU A 61 -3.62 -12.93 -6.30
C LEU A 61 -2.57 -12.80 -5.21
N ILE A 62 -2.98 -12.97 -3.94
CA ILE A 62 -2.04 -12.96 -2.82
C ILE A 62 -1.03 -14.11 -2.95
N GLU A 63 -1.49 -15.33 -3.22
CA GLU A 63 -0.65 -16.52 -3.34
C GLU A 63 0.29 -16.46 -4.54
N SER A 64 -0.10 -15.83 -5.65
CA SER A 64 0.78 -15.67 -6.81
C SER A 64 1.92 -14.69 -6.53
N VAL A 65 1.64 -13.59 -5.81
CA VAL A 65 2.64 -12.57 -5.49
C VAL A 65 3.48 -12.98 -4.28
N PHE A 66 2.86 -13.56 -3.26
CA PHE A 66 3.46 -13.96 -1.99
C PHE A 66 3.17 -15.45 -1.70
N PRO A 67 3.84 -16.37 -2.39
CA PRO A 67 3.56 -17.80 -2.28
C PRO A 67 3.93 -18.40 -0.91
N ASP A 68 4.94 -17.84 -0.24
CA ASP A 68 5.39 -18.30 1.07
C ASP A 68 5.67 -17.11 2.00
N LEU A 69 4.74 -16.87 2.93
CA LEU A 69 4.87 -15.83 3.95
C LEU A 69 5.77 -16.25 5.12
N ASP A 70 5.97 -17.55 5.33
CA ASP A 70 6.88 -18.04 6.37
C ASP A 70 8.33 -17.82 5.95
N PHE A 71 8.64 -18.04 4.67
CA PHE A 71 9.93 -17.67 4.09
C PHE A 71 10.19 -16.16 4.21
N TYR A 72 9.16 -15.33 4.06
CA TYR A 72 9.28 -13.87 4.27
C TYR A 72 9.85 -13.53 5.65
N THR A 73 9.46 -14.26 6.70
CA THR A 73 9.96 -13.94 8.05
C THR A 73 11.44 -14.24 8.25
N HIS A 74 11.97 -15.21 7.50
CA HIS A 74 13.36 -15.63 7.58
C HIS A 74 14.24 -14.75 6.70
N ASP A 75 13.81 -14.48 5.47
CA ASP A 75 14.49 -13.56 4.54
C ASP A 75 13.52 -12.56 3.88
N PRO A 76 13.24 -11.44 4.57
CA PRO A 76 12.35 -10.40 4.05
C PRO A 76 12.84 -9.77 2.73
N TYR A 77 14.15 -9.81 2.43
CA TYR A 77 14.70 -9.12 1.26
C TYR A 77 14.32 -9.80 -0.06
N ASN A 78 14.01 -11.09 -0.06
CA ASN A 78 13.60 -11.79 -1.27
C ASN A 78 12.23 -11.35 -1.79
N LEU A 79 11.36 -10.89 -0.90
CA LEU A 79 9.97 -10.57 -1.20
C LEU A 79 9.67 -9.07 -1.07
N ILE A 80 10.61 -8.26 -0.60
CA ILE A 80 10.44 -6.80 -0.47
C ILE A 80 10.25 -6.10 -1.83
N ASN A 81 10.77 -6.68 -2.91
CA ASN A 81 10.58 -6.19 -4.29
C ASN A 81 9.17 -6.45 -4.83
N ARG A 82 8.33 -7.19 -4.10
CA ARG A 82 6.97 -7.51 -4.51
C ARG A 82 5.97 -6.54 -3.87
N CYS A 83 4.93 -6.20 -4.63
CA CYS A 83 3.79 -5.41 -4.15
C CYS A 83 2.56 -5.69 -5.02
N ILE A 84 1.37 -5.53 -4.44
CA ILE A 84 0.10 -5.64 -5.16
C ILE A 84 -0.45 -4.23 -5.40
N LEU A 85 -0.40 -3.73 -6.64
CA LEU A 85 -0.96 -2.42 -6.93
C LEU A 85 -2.46 -2.52 -7.20
N ALA A 86 -3.24 -1.61 -6.60
CA ALA A 86 -4.68 -1.51 -6.82
C ALA A 86 -5.11 -0.08 -7.15
N PRO A 87 -6.15 0.11 -7.98
CA PRO A 87 -6.59 1.44 -8.43
C PRO A 87 -7.28 2.26 -7.33
N LYS A 88 -7.71 1.63 -6.22
CA LYS A 88 -8.42 2.29 -5.12
C LYS A 88 -7.73 2.00 -3.79
N ASN A 89 -7.59 3.02 -2.95
CA ASN A 89 -7.07 2.86 -1.58
C ASN A 89 -7.88 1.87 -0.76
N SER A 90 -9.22 1.84 -0.91
CA SER A 90 -10.06 0.87 -0.21
C SER A 90 -9.73 -0.58 -0.56
N SER A 91 -9.31 -0.83 -1.81
CA SER A 91 -8.86 -2.16 -2.24
C SER A 91 -7.46 -2.49 -1.69
N VAL A 92 -6.58 -1.48 -1.60
CA VAL A 92 -5.28 -1.61 -0.93
C VAL A 92 -5.45 -1.93 0.55
N ASP A 93 -6.37 -1.26 1.23
CA ASP A 93 -6.67 -1.46 2.65
C ASP A 93 -7.21 -2.89 2.90
N GLU A 94 -8.15 -3.36 2.06
CA GLU A 94 -8.68 -4.72 2.11
C GLU A 94 -7.57 -5.78 1.92
N LEU A 95 -6.72 -5.60 0.91
CA LEU A 95 -5.59 -6.49 0.65
C LEU A 95 -4.59 -6.51 1.80
N ASN A 96 -4.21 -5.34 2.32
CA ASN A 96 -3.28 -5.24 3.44
C ASN A 96 -3.87 -5.89 4.71
N GLU A 97 -5.18 -5.78 4.94
CA GLU A 97 -5.87 -6.44 6.06
C GLU A 97 -5.88 -7.98 5.91
N MET A 98 -6.18 -8.49 4.70
CA MET A 98 -6.10 -9.92 4.42
C MET A 98 -4.66 -10.44 4.63
N MET A 99 -3.67 -9.69 4.14
CA MET A 99 -2.26 -10.04 4.22
C MET A 99 -1.76 -10.12 5.65
N ILE A 100 -2.03 -9.10 6.49
CA ILE A 100 -1.52 -9.09 7.86
C ILE A 100 -2.15 -10.19 8.73
N ARG A 101 -3.39 -10.59 8.42
CA ARG A 101 -4.05 -11.72 9.09
C ARG A 101 -3.35 -13.04 8.78
N LYS A 102 -3.01 -13.28 7.50
CA LYS A 102 -2.26 -14.46 7.04
C LYS A 102 -0.77 -14.44 7.43
N PHE A 103 -0.19 -13.26 7.59
CA PHE A 103 1.24 -13.09 7.88
C PHE A 103 1.60 -13.78 9.21
N PRO A 104 2.68 -14.57 9.29
CA PRO A 104 3.05 -15.27 10.51
C PRO A 104 3.45 -14.33 11.66
N GLY A 105 3.35 -14.85 12.89
CA GLY A 105 3.72 -14.14 14.12
C GLY A 105 2.57 -13.43 14.84
N ASN A 106 2.92 -12.82 15.98
CA ASN A 106 1.94 -12.22 16.90
C ASN A 106 1.46 -10.86 16.40
N LEU A 107 0.14 -10.70 16.32
CA LEU A 107 -0.51 -9.46 15.90
C LEU A 107 -0.48 -8.43 17.02
N GLN A 108 0.20 -7.31 16.79
CA GLN A 108 0.16 -6.14 17.65
C GLN A 108 -0.85 -5.13 17.11
N THR A 109 -1.74 -4.66 17.98
CA THR A 109 -2.70 -3.60 17.65
C THR A 109 -2.30 -2.30 18.32
N TYR A 110 -2.29 -1.22 17.54
CA TYR A 110 -2.02 0.13 18.00
C TYR A 110 -3.23 1.02 17.73
N ILE A 111 -3.86 1.50 18.80
CA ILE A 111 -4.99 2.43 18.74
C ILE A 111 -4.45 3.87 18.74
N SER A 112 -4.96 4.73 17.87
CA SER A 112 -4.58 6.14 17.82
C SER A 112 -5.28 6.94 18.91
N SER A 113 -4.77 8.15 19.16
CA SER A 113 -5.49 9.16 19.95
C SER A 113 -5.90 10.30 19.04
N ASP A 114 -7.21 10.47 18.85
CA ASP A 114 -7.78 11.44 17.94
C ASP A 114 -8.39 12.60 18.74
N LYS A 115 -8.01 13.83 18.37
CA LYS A 115 -8.41 15.05 19.06
C LYS A 115 -9.01 16.05 18.10
N THR A 116 -10.18 16.59 18.40
CA THR A 116 -10.74 17.72 17.65
C THR A 116 -9.81 18.94 17.74
N VAL A 117 -9.84 19.82 16.74
CA VAL A 117 -9.14 21.11 16.83
C VAL A 117 -9.78 22.00 17.90
N ASP A 118 -11.11 21.98 18.02
CA ASP A 118 -11.84 22.60 19.14
C ASP A 118 -12.22 21.54 20.18
N GLN A 119 -11.55 21.56 21.33
CA GLN A 119 -11.73 20.56 22.39
C GLN A 119 -13.15 20.52 22.97
N ARG A 120 -13.95 21.58 22.81
CA ARG A 120 -15.35 21.60 23.28
C ARG A 120 -16.21 20.54 22.60
N HIS A 121 -15.81 20.12 21.40
CA HIS A 121 -16.52 19.13 20.61
C HIS A 121 -15.93 17.71 20.74
N GLN A 122 -14.93 17.49 21.60
CA GLN A 122 -14.23 16.21 21.67
C GLN A 122 -15.16 15.03 21.99
N SER A 123 -16.00 15.18 23.01
CA SER A 123 -16.94 14.13 23.45
C SER A 123 -17.96 13.77 22.37
N ASP A 124 -18.36 14.76 21.57
CA ASP A 124 -19.48 14.63 20.64
C ASP A 124 -19.07 13.89 19.35
N TYR A 125 -17.77 13.89 19.04
CA TYR A 125 -17.25 13.35 17.78
C TYR A 125 -16.20 12.25 17.94
N GLU A 126 -15.87 11.81 19.15
CA GLU A 126 -14.82 10.81 19.36
C GLU A 126 -14.98 9.55 18.50
N ASP A 127 -16.16 8.91 18.54
CA ASP A 127 -16.46 7.71 17.74
C ASP A 127 -16.44 8.00 16.23
N PHE A 128 -16.94 9.17 15.84
CA PHE A 128 -16.92 9.61 14.44
C PHE A 128 -15.48 9.73 13.95
N LEU A 129 -14.58 10.39 14.71
CA LEU A 129 -13.17 10.56 14.37
C LEU A 129 -12.43 9.21 14.28
N ASN A 130 -12.69 8.31 15.23
CA ASN A 130 -12.09 6.97 15.25
C ASN A 130 -12.46 6.13 14.01
N SER A 131 -13.64 6.39 13.42
CA SER A 131 -14.07 5.77 12.15
C SER A 131 -13.47 6.40 10.90
N GLN A 132 -12.86 7.59 10.99
CA GLN A 132 -12.28 8.28 9.83
C GLN A 132 -10.93 7.69 9.43
N ASN A 133 -10.74 7.51 8.11
CA ASN A 133 -9.46 7.11 7.52
C ASN A 133 -9.08 8.05 6.35
N PRO A 134 -8.81 9.35 6.64
CA PRO A 134 -8.53 10.32 5.60
C PRO A 134 -7.15 10.08 4.97
N LYS A 135 -6.98 10.53 3.72
CA LYS A 135 -5.73 10.37 3.00
C LYS A 135 -4.59 11.10 3.71
N GLY A 136 -3.46 10.41 3.88
CA GLY A 136 -2.26 10.98 4.49
C GLY A 136 -2.21 10.89 6.03
N LEU A 137 -3.26 10.39 6.68
CA LEU A 137 -3.21 9.96 8.06
C LEU A 137 -3.00 8.44 8.16
N PRO A 138 -2.30 7.95 9.20
CA PRO A 138 -2.31 6.54 9.54
C PRO A 138 -3.71 6.10 10.00
N PRO A 139 -4.03 4.80 9.88
CA PRO A 139 -5.31 4.27 10.34
C PRO A 139 -5.44 4.42 11.86
N HIS A 140 -6.67 4.60 12.34
CA HIS A 140 -6.98 4.63 13.78
C HIS A 140 -6.50 3.34 14.45
N LYS A 141 -6.87 2.20 13.86
CA LYS A 141 -6.43 0.86 14.27
C LYS A 141 -5.32 0.39 13.34
N LEU A 142 -4.07 0.50 13.80
CA LEU A 142 -2.90 0.03 13.07
C LEU A 142 -2.53 -1.38 13.54
N LEU A 143 -2.58 -2.34 12.61
CA LEU A 143 -2.30 -3.75 12.83
C LEU A 143 -0.93 -4.10 12.25
N LEU A 144 0.00 -4.58 13.09
CA LEU A 144 1.35 -4.92 12.67
C LEU A 144 1.79 -6.27 13.24
N LYS A 145 2.73 -6.91 12.54
CA LYS A 145 3.43 -8.12 12.98
C LYS A 145 4.93 -7.92 12.80
N LYS A 146 5.75 -8.61 13.58
CA LYS A 146 7.20 -8.59 13.39
C LYS A 146 7.54 -9.08 11.99
N ASN A 147 8.54 -8.47 11.37
CA ASN A 147 8.97 -8.65 9.99
C ASN A 147 7.98 -8.19 8.91
N CYS A 148 6.81 -7.61 9.21
CA CYS A 148 5.93 -7.13 8.13
C CYS A 148 6.51 -5.87 7.44
N PRO A 149 6.25 -5.68 6.13
CA PRO A 149 6.61 -4.47 5.41
C PRO A 149 5.67 -3.32 5.77
N ILE A 150 6.27 -2.17 6.07
CA ILE A 150 5.58 -0.91 6.33
C ILE A 150 6.14 0.20 5.45
N MET A 151 5.39 1.28 5.29
CA MET A 151 5.77 2.45 4.52
C MET A 151 5.53 3.71 5.35
N LEU A 152 6.50 4.62 5.36
CA LEU A 152 6.36 5.93 6.00
C LEU A 152 5.36 6.81 5.25
N LEU A 153 4.52 7.52 6.01
CA LEU A 153 3.51 8.45 5.50
C LEU A 153 3.96 9.91 5.55
N ARG A 154 5.08 10.20 6.22
CA ARG A 154 5.59 11.55 6.45
C ARG A 154 7.12 11.56 6.44
N ASN A 155 7.66 12.72 6.09
CA ASN A 155 9.07 13.01 6.26
C ASN A 155 9.36 13.16 7.75
N LEU A 156 10.25 12.31 8.28
CA LEU A 156 10.74 12.38 9.66
C LEU A 156 12.16 12.92 9.68
N ASN A 157 13.01 12.37 8.81
CA ASN A 157 14.38 12.82 8.63
C ASN A 157 14.85 12.46 7.21
N PRO A 158 14.59 13.34 6.21
CA PRO A 158 14.96 13.08 4.83
C PRO A 158 16.44 12.85 4.58
N ALA A 159 17.31 13.53 5.35
CA ALA A 159 18.76 13.36 5.24
C ALA A 159 19.23 11.94 5.62
N GLU A 160 18.42 11.22 6.39
CA GLU A 160 18.69 9.85 6.83
C GLU A 160 17.79 8.82 6.13
N GLY A 161 17.17 9.19 5.01
CA GLY A 161 16.31 8.31 4.22
C GLY A 161 14.90 8.09 4.77
N LEU A 162 14.51 8.80 5.84
CA LEU A 162 13.17 8.71 6.44
C LEU A 162 12.22 9.72 5.81
N CYS A 163 11.93 9.48 4.54
CA CYS A 163 10.99 10.24 3.71
C CYS A 163 9.63 9.55 3.64
N ASN A 164 8.62 10.31 3.24
CA ASN A 164 7.34 9.75 2.82
C ASN A 164 7.55 8.75 1.67
N GLY A 165 6.93 7.58 1.76
CA GLY A 165 7.07 6.50 0.79
C GLY A 165 8.25 5.55 1.05
N THR A 166 9.17 5.86 1.98
CA THR A 166 10.24 4.92 2.33
C THR A 166 9.63 3.64 2.88
N ARG A 167 9.90 2.51 2.20
CA ARG A 167 9.52 1.18 2.65
C ARG A 167 10.52 0.70 3.69
N LEU A 168 10.02 0.04 4.72
CA LEU A 168 10.78 -0.47 5.85
C LEU A 168 10.29 -1.88 6.21
N ILE A 169 11.14 -2.67 6.86
CA ILE A 169 10.73 -3.91 7.53
C ILE A 169 10.61 -3.63 9.02
N CYS A 170 9.49 -4.01 9.62
CA CYS A 170 9.31 -3.93 11.05
C CYS A 170 10.17 -4.98 11.77
N ARG A 171 11.12 -4.59 12.61
CA ARG A 171 12.01 -5.52 13.34
C ARG A 171 11.55 -5.76 14.77
N ASP A 172 11.03 -4.74 15.44
CA ASP A 172 10.49 -4.86 16.79
C ASP A 172 9.32 -3.89 17.04
N LEU A 173 8.38 -4.33 17.86
CA LEU A 173 7.09 -3.68 18.10
C LEU A 173 6.93 -3.38 19.59
N ALA A 174 7.45 -2.24 20.04
CA ALA A 174 7.26 -1.77 21.40
C ALA A 174 6.01 -0.87 21.51
N GLN A 175 5.60 -0.56 22.74
CA GLN A 175 4.40 0.24 23.01
C GLN A 175 4.46 1.66 22.42
N HIS A 176 5.63 2.30 22.45
CA HIS A 176 5.81 3.71 22.08
C HIS A 176 6.71 3.93 20.85
N THR A 177 7.38 2.87 20.38
CA THR A 177 8.37 2.94 19.31
C THR A 177 8.29 1.69 18.45
N ILE A 178 8.41 1.86 17.14
CA ILE A 178 8.64 0.75 16.20
C ILE A 178 10.12 0.79 15.82
N SER A 179 10.82 -0.33 16.03
CA SER A 179 12.14 -0.53 15.41
C SER A 179 11.94 -1.08 14.01
N ALA A 180 12.47 -0.40 13.02
CA ALA A 180 12.33 -0.77 11.62
C ALA A 180 13.66 -0.65 10.88
N GLU A 181 13.75 -1.28 9.73
CA GLU A 181 14.95 -1.26 8.91
C GLU A 181 14.63 -0.75 7.50
N ILE A 182 15.45 0.16 6.99
CA ILE A 182 15.33 0.68 5.63
C ILE A 182 15.72 -0.41 4.62
N VAL A 183 14.85 -0.69 3.67
CA VAL A 183 15.06 -1.79 2.71
C VAL A 183 15.64 -1.35 1.36
N PHE A 184 15.52 -0.08 1.01
CA PHE A 184 15.89 0.43 -0.32
C PHE A 184 16.72 1.71 -0.23
N GLY A 185 17.45 1.98 -1.31
CA GLY A 185 18.23 3.20 -1.47
C GLY A 185 19.53 3.21 -0.67
N HIS A 186 20.15 4.39 -0.60
CA HIS A 186 21.48 4.60 -0.01
C HIS A 186 21.57 4.23 1.48
N HIS A 187 20.44 4.27 2.20
CA HIS A 187 20.39 3.94 3.63
C HIS A 187 19.91 2.50 3.91
N ARG A 188 19.92 1.62 2.89
CA ARG A 188 19.52 0.20 3.06
C ARG A 188 20.29 -0.46 4.20
N GLY A 189 19.60 -1.28 5.00
CA GLY A 189 20.15 -1.99 6.16
C GLY A 189 20.18 -1.16 7.44
N LYS A 190 19.92 0.16 7.36
CA LYS A 190 19.93 1.03 8.53
C LYS A 190 18.71 0.76 9.41
N THR A 191 18.95 0.43 10.68
CA THR A 191 17.91 0.38 11.71
C THR A 191 17.53 1.78 12.17
N VAL A 192 16.23 2.02 12.29
CA VAL A 192 15.62 3.30 12.65
C VAL A 192 14.50 3.07 13.65
N PHE A 193 14.19 4.11 14.43
CA PHE A 193 13.14 4.08 15.43
C PHE A 193 12.06 5.08 15.05
N ILE A 194 10.83 4.61 14.96
CA ILE A 194 9.67 5.40 14.54
C ILE A 194 8.79 5.62 15.78
N PRO A 195 8.68 6.86 16.27
CA PRO A 195 7.77 7.19 17.36
C PRO A 195 6.36 7.46 16.84
N ARG A 196 5.39 7.50 17.76
CA ARG A 196 4.07 8.10 17.48
C ARG A 196 4.21 9.60 17.35
N ILE A 197 3.56 10.20 16.35
CA ILE A 197 3.54 11.66 16.17
C ILE A 197 2.10 12.16 15.97
N PRO A 198 1.78 13.39 16.40
CA PRO A 198 0.51 14.03 16.08
C PRO A 198 0.48 14.44 14.60
N LEU A 199 -0.62 14.15 13.92
CA LEU A 199 -0.84 14.44 12.50
C LEU A 199 -2.22 15.06 12.31
N GLN A 200 -2.26 16.26 11.74
CA GLN A 200 -3.51 16.96 11.46
C GLN A 200 -4.16 16.42 10.19
N SER A 201 -5.48 16.23 10.22
CA SER A 201 -6.29 15.92 9.06
C SER A 201 -6.15 17.00 7.97
N PRO A 202 -6.15 16.66 6.68
CA PRO A 202 -6.05 17.66 5.62
C PRO A 202 -7.21 18.66 5.65
N ASP A 203 -6.93 19.95 5.49
CA ASP A 203 -7.96 21.02 5.50
C ASP A 203 -8.93 20.95 4.29
N ASN A 204 -8.58 20.17 3.26
CA ASN A 204 -9.33 20.11 2.00
C ASN A 204 -10.54 19.16 2.02
N ASP A 205 -10.75 18.39 3.09
CA ASP A 205 -11.97 17.61 3.26
C ASP A 205 -13.10 18.55 3.70
N LYS A 206 -13.73 19.20 2.71
CA LYS A 206 -14.81 20.21 2.85
C LYS A 206 -16.02 19.76 3.70
N ASN A 207 -16.06 18.50 4.13
CA ASN A 207 -17.18 17.87 4.81
C ASN A 207 -16.80 17.24 6.17
N GLY A 208 -15.57 17.42 6.65
CA GLY A 208 -15.06 16.80 7.89
C GLY A 208 -14.73 17.81 8.98
N ILE A 209 -14.84 17.39 10.24
CA ILE A 209 -14.32 18.14 11.39
C ILE A 209 -12.80 18.01 11.40
N PRO A 210 -12.04 19.13 11.39
CA PRO A 210 -10.59 19.07 11.52
C PRO A 210 -10.19 18.43 12.85
N PHE A 211 -9.26 17.48 12.79
CA PHE A 211 -8.78 16.77 13.97
C PHE A 211 -7.29 16.41 13.84
N MET A 212 -6.66 16.11 14.97
CA MET A 212 -5.31 15.60 15.07
C MET A 212 -5.32 14.15 15.51
N ARG A 213 -4.67 13.28 14.74
CA ARG A 213 -4.43 11.87 15.06
C ARG A 213 -3.00 11.67 15.54
N THR A 214 -2.84 11.19 16.76
CA THR A 214 -1.53 10.77 17.28
C THR A 214 -1.34 9.28 17.09
N GLN A 215 -0.41 8.89 16.21
CA GLN A 215 -0.14 7.49 15.85
C GLN A 215 1.24 7.37 15.19
N PHE A 216 1.74 6.14 15.02
CA PHE A 216 2.91 5.91 14.18
C PHE A 216 2.61 6.35 12.73
N PRO A 217 3.49 7.14 12.09
CA PRO A 217 3.29 7.68 10.74
C PRO A 217 3.60 6.64 9.67
N VAL A 218 3.04 5.43 9.81
CA VAL A 218 3.28 4.29 8.93
C VAL A 218 1.97 3.61 8.55
N ARG A 219 2.02 2.86 7.46
CA ARG A 219 0.98 1.90 7.04
C ARG A 219 1.63 0.60 6.55
N LEU A 220 0.87 -0.49 6.54
CA LEU A 220 1.26 -1.69 5.82
C LEU A 220 1.44 -1.39 4.33
N CYS A 221 2.34 -2.10 3.67
CA CYS A 221 2.62 -1.90 2.24
C CYS A 221 2.85 -3.21 1.47
N PHE A 222 2.03 -4.23 1.75
CA PHE A 222 1.94 -5.41 0.87
C PHE A 222 1.29 -5.04 -0.47
N ALA A 223 0.28 -4.17 -0.40
CA ALA A 223 -0.41 -3.53 -1.50
C ALA A 223 -0.23 -2.00 -1.47
#